data_AF-A0AAJ6FXV0-F1
#
_entry.id   AF-A0AAJ6FXV0-F1
#
_cell.length_a   1.000
_cell.length_b   1.000
_cell.length_c   1.000
_cell.angle_alpha   90.00
_cell.angle_beta   90.00
_cell.angle_gamma   90.00
#
_symmetry.space_group_name_H-M   'P 1'
#
loop_
_entity.id
_entity.type
_entity.pdbx_description
1 polymer ?
#
loop_
_entity_poly.entity_id
_entity_poly.type
_entity_poly.pdbx_seq_one_letter_code
_entity_poly.pdbx_strand_id
1 'polypeptide(L)'
;MYQVILLKSETGFARQQRETADDVLDHEGVTYTLRAGPRQPLPTDHAWDEIAVYAPEEITEEEFQDWYARLQPQVEELRLKY
;
A
#
# COMPACT_ATOMS: atom_id res chain seq x y z
N MET A 1 -0.20 -5.20 -13.94
CA MET A 1 0.38 -5.87 -12.75
C MET A 1 -0.07 -5.03 -11.56
N TYR A 2 -0.01 -5.53 -10.33
CA TYR A 2 -0.37 -4.76 -9.14
C TYR A 2 0.87 -4.50 -8.30
N GLN A 3 1.08 -3.23 -7.96
CA GLN A 3 2.10 -2.82 -7.00
C GLN A 3 1.47 -2.77 -5.61
N VAL A 4 1.81 -3.75 -4.78
CA VAL A 4 1.30 -3.91 -3.43
C VAL A 4 2.27 -3.29 -2.43
N ILE A 5 1.78 -2.32 -1.66
CA ILE A 5 2.49 -1.69 -0.56
C ILE A 5 1.94 -2.24 0.76
N LEU A 6 2.75 -2.96 1.52
CA LEU A 6 2.40 -3.41 2.87
C LEU A 6 3.00 -2.44 3.88
N LEU A 7 2.15 -1.75 4.65
CA LEU A 7 2.59 -0.90 5.74
C LEU A 7 2.85 -1.76 6.97
N LYS A 8 4.12 -2.04 7.31
CA LYS A 8 4.49 -2.90 8.43
C LYS A 8 4.49 -2.15 9.76
N SER A 9 4.81 -0.86 9.73
CA SER A 9 4.85 0.05 10.88
C SER A 9 4.83 1.51 10.43
N GLU A 10 4.83 2.45 11.39
CA GLU A 10 4.90 3.90 11.14
C GLU A 10 6.05 4.36 10.22
N THR A 11 7.12 3.57 10.15
CA THR A 11 8.31 3.88 9.32
C THR A 11 8.74 2.72 8.43
N GLY A 12 8.14 1.54 8.60
CA GLY A 12 8.48 0.32 7.90
C GLY A 12 7.42 -0.05 6.86
N PHE A 13 7.87 -0.34 5.64
CA PHE A 13 6.98 -0.79 4.57
C PHE A 13 7.67 -1.86 3.72
N ALA A 14 6.88 -2.70 3.07
CA ALA A 14 7.34 -3.62 2.05
C ALA A 14 6.61 -3.37 0.72
N ARG A 15 7.34 -3.57 -0.36
CA ARG A 15 6.85 -3.47 -1.74
C ARG A 15 6.83 -4.86 -2.35
N GLN A 16 5.71 -5.24 -2.94
CA GLN A 16 5.56 -6.50 -3.66
C GLN A 16 4.86 -6.26 -4.99
N GLN A 17 5.31 -6.95 -6.03
CA GLN A 17 4.55 -7.01 -7.28
C GLN A 17 3.71 -8.28 -7.27
N ARG A 18 2.43 -8.14 -7.60
CA ARG A 18 1.48 -9.23 -7.67
C ARG A 18 0.72 -9.19 -8.98
N GLU A 19 0.23 -10.35 -9.40
CA GLU A 19 -0.64 -10.45 -10.58
C GLU A 19 -2.10 -10.10 -10.23
N THR A 20 -2.47 -10.23 -8.94
CA THR A 20 -3.79 -9.92 -8.38
C THR A 20 -3.63 -9.05 -7.12
N ALA A 21 -4.65 -8.25 -6.81
CA ALA A 21 -4.76 -7.53 -5.54
C ALA A 21 -6.00 -8.04 -4.78
N ASP A 22 -5.83 -9.14 -4.03
CA ASP A 22 -6.87 -9.70 -3.16
C ASP A 22 -7.15 -8.78 -1.97
N ASP A 23 -8.36 -8.77 -1.41
CA ASP A 23 -8.68 -7.91 -0.24
C ASP A 23 -7.86 -8.23 1.02
N VAL A 24 -7.36 -9.47 1.13
CA VAL A 24 -6.60 -9.94 2.29
C VAL A 24 -5.35 -10.70 1.84
N LEU A 25 -4.22 -10.41 2.47
CA LEU A 25 -2.93 -11.01 2.19
C LEU A 25 -2.27 -11.47 3.49
N ASP A 26 -1.79 -12.71 3.51
CA ASP A 26 -0.86 -13.16 4.56
C ASP A 26 0.57 -12.80 4.16
N HIS A 27 1.30 -12.13 5.07
CA HIS A 27 2.71 -11.85 4.89
C HIS A 27 3.47 -11.99 6.21
N GLU A 28 4.45 -12.90 6.24
CA GLU A 28 5.27 -13.18 7.42
C GLU A 28 4.46 -13.61 8.66
N GLY A 29 3.29 -14.24 8.44
CA GLY A 29 2.38 -14.66 9.51
C GLY A 29 1.54 -13.53 10.11
N VAL A 30 1.50 -12.37 9.44
CA VAL A 30 0.60 -11.25 9.77
C VAL A 30 -0.41 -11.10 8.64
N THR A 31 -1.68 -10.95 9.01
CA THR A 31 -2.77 -10.69 8.06
C THR A 31 -2.82 -9.21 7.73
N TYR A 32 -2.66 -8.90 6.45
CA TYR A 32 -2.78 -7.57 5.89
C TYR A 32 -4.10 -7.46 5.13
N THR A 33 -4.87 -6.41 5.40
CA THR A 33 -6.11 -6.12 4.69
C THR A 33 -5.95 -4.89 3.81
N LEU A 34 -6.66 -4.88 2.69
CA LEU A 34 -6.65 -3.78 1.73
C LEU A 34 -7.28 -2.54 2.40
N ARG A 35 -6.48 -1.49 2.54
CA ARG A 35 -6.92 -0.22 3.16
C ARG A 35 -7.09 0.90 2.14
N ALA A 36 -6.30 0.91 1.08
CA ALA A 36 -6.44 1.86 -0.02
C ALA A 36 -6.06 1.22 -1.36
N GLY A 37 -6.71 1.65 -2.45
CA GLY A 37 -6.52 1.00 -3.75
C GLY A 37 -7.41 -0.25 -3.94
N PRO A 38 -7.15 -1.10 -4.93
CA PRO A 38 -6.22 -0.89 -6.05
C PRO A 38 -6.66 0.31 -6.89
N ARG A 39 -5.76 1.27 -7.13
CA ARG A 39 -6.02 2.41 -8.01
C ARG A 39 -4.84 2.59 -8.95
N GLN A 40 -5.12 2.83 -10.22
CA GLN A 40 -4.09 3.21 -11.19
C GLN A 40 -3.81 4.70 -11.06
N PRO A 41 -2.60 5.12 -10.68
CA PRO A 41 -2.26 6.52 -10.63
C PRO A 41 -2.13 7.09 -12.05
N LEU A 42 -2.28 8.40 -12.16
CA LEU A 42 -2.10 9.11 -13.42
C LEU A 42 -0.66 8.90 -13.93
N PRO A 43 -0.48 8.61 -15.23
CA PRO A 43 0.85 8.50 -15.81
C PRO A 43 1.54 9.86 -15.70
N THR A 44 2.55 9.94 -14.83
CA THR A 44 3.38 11.13 -14.65
C THR A 44 4.63 11.02 -15.51
N ASP A 45 5.66 10.34 -15.00
CA ASP A 45 6.95 10.17 -15.68
C ASP A 45 7.06 8.81 -16.39
N HIS A 46 6.34 7.81 -15.88
CA HIS A 46 6.24 6.48 -16.46
C HIS A 46 4.84 5.89 -16.30
N ALA A 47 4.55 4.82 -17.03
CA ALA A 47 3.34 4.05 -16.84
C ALA A 47 3.42 3.31 -15.50
N TRP A 48 2.50 3.65 -14.60
CA TRP A 48 2.38 3.00 -13.30
C TRP A 48 1.40 1.84 -13.37
N ASP A 49 1.73 0.78 -12.65
CA ASP A 49 0.82 -0.30 -12.33
C ASP A 49 -0.23 0.14 -11.29
N GLU A 50 -1.28 -0.67 -11.12
CA GLU A 50 -2.31 -0.42 -10.12
C GLU A 50 -1.73 -0.58 -8.71
N ILE A 51 -1.84 0.45 -7.88
CA ILE A 51 -1.27 0.45 -6.54
C ILE A 51 -2.34 0.08 -5.54
N ALA A 52 -2.03 -0.92 -4.73
CA ALA A 52 -2.85 -1.37 -3.62
C ALA A 52 -2.05 -1.27 -2.31
N VAL A 53 -2.64 -0.66 -1.29
CA VAL A 53 -2.00 -0.40 0.00
C VAL A 53 -2.73 -1.19 1.07
N TYR A 54 -1.96 -1.99 1.77
CA TYR A 54 -2.45 -2.85 2.82
C TYR A 54 -1.80 -2.49 4.14
N ALA A 55 -2.52 -2.77 5.22
CA ALA A 55 -2.00 -2.66 6.56
C ALA A 55 -2.52 -3.83 7.41
N PRO A 56 -1.88 -4.13 8.55
CA PRO A 56 -2.32 -5.18 9.43
C PRO A 56 -3.79 -5.02 9.81
N GLU A 57 -4.54 -6.11 9.90
CA GLU A 57 -5.94 -6.03 10.35
C GLU A 57 -6.05 -5.50 11.78
N GLU A 58 -5.01 -5.70 12.58
CA GLU A 58 -4.91 -5.32 13.98
C GLU A 58 -4.88 -3.81 14.21
N ILE A 59 -4.52 -3.01 13.19
CA ILE A 59 -4.46 -1.55 13.31
C ILE A 59 -5.78 -0.89 12.90
N THR A 60 -6.08 0.24 13.55
CA THR A 60 -7.26 1.04 13.25
C THR A 60 -7.05 1.89 11.99
N GLU A 61 -8.14 2.48 11.49
CA GLU A 61 -8.04 3.43 10.38
C GLU A 61 -7.20 4.67 10.75
N GLU A 62 -7.29 5.15 11.98
CA GLU A 62 -6.51 6.30 12.45
C GLU A 62 -5.00 6.01 12.44
N GLU A 63 -4.59 4.85 12.95
CA GLU A 63 -3.20 4.37 12.90
C GLU A 63 -2.72 4.23 11.45
N PHE A 64 -3.56 3.63 10.59
CA PHE A 64 -3.27 3.51 9.17
C PHE A 64 -3.04 4.87 8.51
N GLN A 65 -3.90 5.87 8.77
CA GLN A 65 -3.74 7.21 8.20
C GLN A 65 -2.45 7.88 8.67
N ASP A 66 -2.07 7.72 9.95
CA ASP A 66 -0.80 8.22 10.47
C ASP A 66 0.40 7.56 9.78
N TRP A 67 0.40 6.23 9.67
CA TRP A 67 1.46 5.47 8.98
C TRP A 67 1.54 5.86 7.51
N TYR A 68 0.40 5.96 6.84
CA TYR A 68 0.31 6.37 5.44
C TYR A 68 0.91 7.76 5.24
N ALA A 69 0.55 8.74 6.09
CA ALA A 69 1.06 10.09 6.02
C ALA A 69 2.58 10.16 6.29
N ARG A 70 3.10 9.36 7.23
CA ARG A 70 4.54 9.29 7.51
C ARG A 70 5.34 8.59 6.41
N LEU A 71 4.73 7.64 5.72
CA LEU A 71 5.36 6.88 4.64
C LEU A 71 5.23 7.58 3.28
N GLN A 72 4.24 8.45 3.07
CA GLN A 72 4.11 9.28 1.85
C GLN A 72 5.42 9.93 1.36
N PRO A 73 6.28 10.55 2.20
CA PRO A 73 7.55 11.10 1.73
C PRO A 73 8.59 10.05 1.33
N GLN A 74 8.47 8.81 1.81
CA GLN A 74 9.41 7.71 1.55
C GLN A 74 8.95 6.78 0.41
N VAL A 75 7.64 6.71 0.17
CA VAL A 75 6.99 5.84 -0.80
C VAL A 75 6.33 6.70 -1.86
N GLU A 76 6.94 6.77 -3.04
CA GLU A 76 6.41 7.60 -4.12
C GLU A 76 5.01 7.15 -4.54
N GLU A 77 4.75 5.84 -4.54
CA GLU A 77 3.45 5.23 -4.84
C GLU A 77 2.29 5.82 -4.00
N LEU A 78 2.55 6.23 -2.75
CA LEU A 78 1.54 6.80 -1.86
C LEU A 78 1.26 8.28 -2.13
N ARG A 79 2.19 8.97 -2.79
CA ARG A 79 2.12 10.39 -3.16
C ARG A 79 1.55 10.60 -4.57
N LEU A 80 1.30 9.53 -5.30
CA LEU A 80 0.80 9.63 -6.67
C LEU A 80 -0.61 10.22 -6.70
N LYS A 81 -0.87 10.96 -7.78
CA LYS A 81 -2.17 11.53 -8.05
C LYS A 81 -2.99 10.50 -8.82
N TYR A 82 -4.23 10.33 -8.40
CA TYR A 82 -5.22 9.44 -9.01
C TYR A 82 -6.31 10.29 -9.66
#